data_AF-A0A1M5J8Q1-F1
#
_entry.id   AF-A0A1M5J8Q1-F1
#
_cell.length_a   1.000
_cell.length_b   1.000
_cell.length_c   1.000
_cell.angle_alpha   90.00
_cell.angle_beta   90.00
_cell.angle_gamma   90.00
#
_symmetry.space_group_name_H-M   'P 1'
#
loop_
_entity.id
_entity.type
_entity.pdbx_description
1 polymer ?
#
loop_
_entity_poly.entity_id
_entity_poly.type
_entity_poly.pdbx_seq_one_letter_code
_entity_poly.pdbx_strand_id
1 'polypeptide(L)'
;MVMKKICLIIASGLFLLCGCEQQDFLEEQGNSDTALSLEVAGLGIWTADGISKSVFEQGDQIGLHIFSGNNASQNKITYDGTKWSLQTSVLLSESDKEIYAYYPFNSEYTPDNPVFIDHTSGIDYLYSSAYTVNQYNPSLLLEMKHALALIEFEFVAVNLPFPIMIERILIEGTGLHSRAKLDLQTGNLEYVEGIYNPAIIYGWQLDNEYATYGMKVNLMVVPVKATEAAMGIIVNFQFDSFIKSWQFPLSTIWQSGKKYTYRVYIEGTHLWVVQADIAEWTDGGYTRIPLIY
;
A
#
# COMPACT_ATOMS: atom_id res chain seq x y z
N MET A 1 60.81 -31.20 -50.02
CA MET A 1 59.44 -31.06 -49.47
C MET A 1 58.49 -31.25 -50.64
N VAL A 2 57.79 -32.38 -50.68
CA VAL A 2 57.05 -32.88 -51.85
C VAL A 2 55.62 -32.33 -51.82
N MET A 3 55.24 -31.54 -52.83
CA MET A 3 53.89 -30.99 -52.99
C MET A 3 53.05 -31.95 -53.84
N LYS A 4 51.92 -32.40 -53.28
CA LYS A 4 51.04 -33.46 -53.81
C LYS A 4 49.70 -32.85 -54.26
N LYS A 5 49.35 -33.11 -55.54
CA LYS A 5 48.01 -33.36 -56.14
C LYS A 5 46.92 -32.27 -55.98
N ILE A 6 46.50 -31.57 -57.04
CA ILE A 6 45.54 -31.98 -58.11
C ILE A 6 44.17 -32.42 -57.57
N CYS A 7 43.11 -31.66 -57.88
CA CYS A 7 41.93 -32.14 -58.62
C CYS A 7 40.99 -30.99 -59.06
N LEU A 8 40.76 -30.92 -60.38
CA LEU A 8 39.69 -30.20 -61.08
C LEU A 8 38.34 -30.93 -60.91
N ILE A 9 37.22 -30.19 -60.86
CA ILE A 9 35.94 -30.56 -61.51
C ILE A 9 35.26 -29.29 -62.07
N ILE A 10 34.68 -29.43 -63.26
CA ILE A 10 34.11 -28.41 -64.18
C ILE A 10 32.57 -28.55 -64.26
N ALA A 11 31.89 -27.46 -64.67
CA ALA A 11 30.52 -27.32 -65.24
C ALA A 11 29.34 -27.40 -64.25
N SER A 12 28.23 -26.67 -64.40
CA SER A 12 27.55 -26.10 -65.58
C SER A 12 26.68 -24.90 -65.19
N GLY A 13 26.44 -23.98 -66.12
CA GLY A 13 25.66 -22.75 -65.89
C GLY A 13 24.15 -22.86 -66.11
N LEU A 14 23.45 -21.79 -65.75
CA LEU A 14 22.23 -21.33 -66.42
C LEU A 14 21.99 -19.83 -66.10
N PHE A 15 21.82 -19.03 -67.15
CA PHE A 15 21.46 -17.61 -67.12
C PHE A 15 19.99 -17.44 -66.71
N LEU A 16 19.70 -16.46 -65.84
CA LEU A 16 18.47 -15.66 -65.93
C LEU A 16 18.80 -14.20 -65.64
N LEU A 17 18.36 -13.35 -66.56
CA LEU A 17 18.46 -11.90 -66.58
C LEU A 17 17.36 -11.26 -65.72
N CYS A 18 17.61 -9.98 -65.42
CA CYS A 18 16.66 -8.87 -65.43
C CYS A 18 16.12 -8.34 -64.08
N GLY A 19 16.26 -7.02 -63.91
CA GLY A 19 15.28 -6.18 -63.24
C GLY A 19 15.57 -5.79 -61.79
N CYS A 20 16.50 -4.85 -61.56
CA CYS A 20 16.37 -3.96 -60.39
C CYS A 20 15.26 -2.95 -60.72
N GLU A 21 14.03 -3.26 -60.34
CA GLU A 21 13.02 -2.23 -60.11
C GLU A 21 13.27 -1.63 -58.72
N GLN A 22 13.43 -0.31 -58.71
CA GLN A 22 13.61 0.51 -57.54
C GLN A 22 12.30 0.49 -56.76
N GLN A 23 12.25 -0.27 -55.68
CA GLN A 23 11.13 -0.29 -54.77
C GLN A 23 11.29 0.92 -53.84
N ASP A 24 10.43 1.92 -54.05
CA ASP A 24 10.28 3.05 -53.16
C ASP A 24 10.08 2.53 -51.74
N PHE A 25 11.05 2.79 -50.87
CA PHE A 25 10.85 2.72 -49.43
C PHE A 25 9.88 3.84 -49.07
N LEU A 26 8.59 3.50 -49.06
CA LEU A 26 7.66 4.22 -48.20
C LEU A 26 8.11 3.91 -46.78
N GLU A 27 8.66 4.91 -46.10
CA GLU A 27 8.69 4.92 -44.64
C GLU A 27 7.24 4.75 -44.19
N GLU A 28 6.89 3.53 -43.79
CA GLU A 28 5.82 3.36 -42.81
C GLU A 28 6.27 4.17 -41.60
N GLN A 29 5.66 5.34 -41.40
CA GLN A 29 5.48 5.85 -40.05
C GLN A 29 4.62 4.85 -39.31
N GLY A 30 5.26 3.77 -38.84
CA GLY A 30 4.72 2.92 -37.82
C GLY A 30 4.55 3.79 -36.59
N ASN A 31 3.32 4.27 -36.39
CA ASN A 31 2.89 4.70 -35.08
C ASN A 31 3.02 3.46 -34.19
N SER A 32 4.16 3.29 -33.53
CA SER A 32 4.31 2.20 -32.57
C SER A 32 3.39 2.54 -31.42
N ASP A 33 2.23 1.89 -31.36
CA ASP A 33 1.28 2.01 -30.26
C ASP A 33 2.03 1.69 -28.96
N THR A 34 2.46 2.75 -28.26
CA THR A 34 3.25 2.62 -27.04
C THR A 34 2.28 2.27 -25.92
N ALA A 35 2.41 1.08 -25.36
CA ALA A 35 1.58 0.66 -24.24
C ALA A 35 2.22 1.03 -22.89
N LEU A 36 1.38 1.27 -21.89
CA LEU A 36 1.79 1.41 -20.50
C LEU A 36 2.57 0.17 -20.06
N SER A 37 3.80 0.40 -19.61
CA SER A 37 4.66 -0.64 -19.07
C SER A 37 4.65 -0.56 -17.54
N LEU A 38 4.70 -1.73 -16.91
CA LEU A 38 4.88 -1.86 -15.46
C LEU A 38 6.36 -2.09 -15.15
N GLU A 39 7.22 -1.32 -15.79
CA GLU A 39 8.65 -1.64 -15.86
C GLU A 39 9.31 -1.58 -14.49
N VAL A 40 8.79 -0.74 -13.59
CA VAL A 40 9.34 -0.49 -12.27
C VAL A 40 8.20 0.00 -11.37
N ALA A 41 7.23 -0.86 -11.06
CA ALA A 41 6.34 -0.61 -9.92
C ALA A 41 7.20 -0.74 -8.65
N GLY A 42 8.05 0.26 -8.38
CA GLY A 42 8.73 0.46 -7.12
C GLY A 42 7.67 0.75 -6.08
N LEU A 43 7.03 -0.32 -5.60
CA LEU A 43 6.06 -0.29 -4.53
C LEU A 43 6.86 -0.02 -3.27
N GLY A 44 7.02 1.27 -2.96
CA GLY A 44 7.62 1.72 -1.72
C GLY A 44 6.69 1.40 -0.56
N ILE A 45 6.64 0.14 -0.14
CA ILE A 45 6.08 -0.24 1.14
C ILE A 45 7.25 -0.39 2.11
N TRP A 46 7.25 0.44 3.13
CA TRP A 46 8.19 0.38 4.23
C TRP A 46 7.65 -0.72 5.22
N THR A 47 8.43 -1.69 5.80
CA THR A 47 8.06 -2.89 6.66
C THR A 47 8.93 -3.29 7.90
N ALA A 48 8.32 -3.51 9.08
CA ALA A 48 8.90 -4.16 10.28
C ALA A 48 7.87 -4.82 11.23
N ASP A 49 6.57 -4.50 11.17
CA ASP A 49 5.53 -5.11 12.01
C ASP A 49 4.37 -5.71 11.19
N GLY A 50 4.07 -7.00 11.42
CA GLY A 50 3.18 -7.83 10.59
C GLY A 50 1.68 -7.53 10.65
N ILE A 51 1.28 -6.29 10.96
CA ILE A 51 -0.12 -5.81 10.93
C ILE A 51 -0.35 -4.90 9.72
N SER A 52 0.68 -4.20 9.26
CA SER A 52 0.63 -3.40 8.04
C SER A 52 0.79 -4.28 6.81
N LYS A 53 0.21 -3.83 5.69
CA LYS A 53 0.54 -4.36 4.39
C LYS A 53 1.99 -3.98 4.12
N SER A 54 2.88 -4.91 4.45
CA SER A 54 4.32 -4.76 4.37
C SER A 54 4.86 -5.30 3.04
N VAL A 55 4.29 -6.41 2.57
CA VAL A 55 4.66 -7.02 1.30
C VAL A 55 3.38 -7.33 0.54
N PHE A 56 3.45 -7.19 -0.78
CA PHE A 56 2.40 -7.71 -1.65
C PHE A 56 2.64 -9.21 -1.89
N GLU A 57 1.59 -9.99 -1.72
CA GLU A 57 1.55 -11.43 -1.85
C GLU A 57 0.87 -11.82 -3.15
N GLN A 58 1.14 -13.04 -3.62
CA GLN A 58 0.51 -13.57 -4.81
C GLN A 58 -1.01 -13.46 -4.71
N GLY A 59 -1.63 -12.86 -5.73
CA GLY A 59 -3.06 -12.62 -5.80
C GLY A 59 -3.49 -11.22 -5.36
N ASP A 60 -2.60 -10.42 -4.77
CA ASP A 60 -2.92 -9.02 -4.47
C ASP A 60 -3.25 -8.22 -5.73
N GLN A 61 -4.25 -7.35 -5.59
CA GLN A 61 -4.76 -6.52 -6.68
C GLN A 61 -4.81 -5.06 -6.25
N ILE A 62 -4.22 -4.19 -7.07
CA ILE A 62 -4.27 -2.73 -6.94
C ILE A 62 -5.18 -2.20 -8.03
N GLY A 63 -6.17 -1.39 -7.65
CA GLY A 63 -7.02 -0.69 -8.60
C GLY A 63 -6.36 0.58 -9.11
N LEU A 64 -6.58 0.89 -10.38
CA LEU A 64 -6.07 2.10 -11.05
C LEU A 64 -7.25 2.92 -11.54
N HIS A 65 -7.25 4.22 -11.23
CA HIS A 65 -8.07 5.22 -11.90
C HIS A 65 -7.17 5.98 -12.86
N ILE A 66 -7.51 5.93 -14.16
CA ILE A 66 -6.71 6.50 -15.24
C ILE A 66 -7.49 7.65 -15.86
N PHE A 67 -6.95 8.86 -15.76
CA PHE A 67 -7.53 10.08 -16.31
C PHE A 67 -6.78 10.51 -17.57
N SER A 68 -7.51 10.84 -18.62
CA SER A 68 -6.99 11.31 -19.91
C SER A 68 -7.84 12.49 -20.36
N GLY A 69 -7.43 13.70 -19.97
CA GLY A 69 -8.27 14.89 -20.08
C GLY A 69 -9.56 14.71 -19.28
N ASN A 70 -10.72 14.84 -19.94
CA ASN A 70 -12.03 14.69 -19.30
C ASN A 70 -12.52 13.24 -19.21
N ASN A 71 -11.78 12.28 -19.75
CA ASN A 71 -12.14 10.87 -19.72
C ASN A 71 -11.47 10.19 -18.52
N ALA A 72 -12.22 9.35 -17.81
CA ALA A 72 -11.69 8.53 -16.74
C ALA A 72 -12.04 7.05 -16.97
N SER A 73 -11.15 6.14 -16.62
CA SER A 73 -11.39 4.70 -16.67
C SER A 73 -10.80 4.00 -15.46
N GLN A 74 -11.33 2.81 -15.18
CA GLN A 74 -10.81 1.92 -14.15
C GLN A 74 -10.02 0.79 -14.79
N ASN A 75 -8.91 0.40 -14.17
CA ASN A 75 -8.16 -0.81 -14.49
C ASN A 75 -7.65 -1.43 -13.19
N LYS A 76 -6.92 -2.54 -13.28
CA LYS A 76 -6.21 -3.11 -12.14
C LYS A 76 -4.90 -3.74 -12.55
N ILE A 77 -3.99 -3.84 -11.59
CA ILE A 77 -2.80 -4.69 -11.68
C ILE A 77 -2.90 -5.82 -10.66
N THR A 78 -2.43 -7.01 -11.02
CA THR A 78 -2.41 -8.20 -10.14
C THR A 78 -0.97 -8.70 -9.97
N TYR A 79 -0.59 -9.00 -8.74
CA TYR A 79 0.71 -9.60 -8.43
C TYR A 79 0.62 -11.12 -8.54
N ASP A 80 1.46 -11.74 -9.37
CA ASP A 80 1.49 -13.20 -9.55
C ASP A 80 2.46 -13.91 -8.57
N GLY A 81 3.10 -13.15 -7.67
CA GLY A 81 4.16 -13.62 -6.77
C GLY A 81 5.57 -13.34 -7.30
N THR A 82 5.71 -12.89 -8.55
CA THR A 82 6.99 -12.49 -9.16
C THR A 82 6.90 -11.09 -9.77
N LYS A 83 5.81 -10.79 -10.49
CA LYS A 83 5.62 -9.53 -11.22
C LYS A 83 4.17 -9.06 -11.16
N TRP A 84 3.98 -7.79 -11.52
CA TRP A 84 2.67 -7.20 -11.70
C TRP A 84 2.22 -7.31 -13.17
N SER A 85 0.91 -7.52 -13.37
CA SER A 85 0.30 -7.57 -14.70
C SER A 85 -0.98 -6.74 -14.75
N LEU A 86 -1.13 -5.92 -15.79
CA LEU A 86 -2.35 -5.17 -16.07
C LEU A 86 -3.45 -6.11 -16.54
N GLN A 87 -4.68 -5.89 -16.06
CA GLN A 87 -5.85 -6.62 -16.58
C GLN A 87 -6.16 -6.25 -18.03
N THR A 88 -6.02 -4.98 -18.39
CA THR A 88 -6.27 -4.49 -19.74
C THR A 88 -5.12 -3.58 -20.18
N SER A 89 -4.63 -3.76 -21.41
CA SER A 89 -3.56 -2.91 -21.97
C SER A 89 -4.03 -1.46 -22.05
N VAL A 90 -3.16 -0.53 -21.69
CA VAL A 90 -3.42 0.91 -21.74
C VAL A 90 -2.52 1.51 -22.81
N LEU A 91 -3.10 1.92 -23.94
CA LEU A 91 -2.36 2.61 -24.99
C LEU A 91 -2.04 4.04 -24.57
N LEU A 92 -0.83 4.49 -24.87
CA LEU A 92 -0.32 5.82 -24.57
C LEU A 92 -0.14 6.61 -25.87
N SER A 93 -0.26 7.92 -25.75
CA SER A 93 -0.09 8.91 -26.81
C SER A 93 0.83 10.02 -26.30
N GLU A 94 1.04 11.07 -27.09
CA GLU A 94 1.75 12.28 -26.66
C GLU A 94 1.09 12.97 -25.46
N SER A 95 -0.23 12.86 -25.34
CA SER A 95 -0.99 13.45 -24.24
C SER A 95 -0.80 12.66 -22.95
N ASP A 96 -0.63 13.40 -21.86
CA ASP A 96 -0.51 12.85 -20.52
C ASP A 96 -1.76 12.10 -20.07
N LYS A 97 -1.52 11.01 -19.34
CA LYS A 97 -2.51 10.33 -18.52
C LYS A 97 -2.08 10.38 -17.06
N GLU A 98 -2.98 10.79 -16.18
CA GLU A 98 -2.76 10.74 -14.74
C GLU A 98 -3.33 9.43 -14.18
N ILE A 99 -2.53 8.73 -13.39
CA ILE A 99 -2.92 7.46 -12.78
C ILE A 99 -2.90 7.61 -11.26
N TYR A 100 -4.01 7.26 -10.64
CA TYR A 100 -4.16 7.13 -9.19
C TYR A 100 -4.39 5.66 -8.85
N ALA A 101 -3.75 5.16 -7.80
CA ALA A 101 -3.85 3.77 -7.39
C ALA A 101 -4.47 3.62 -6.00
N TYR A 102 -5.13 2.49 -5.75
CA TYR A 102 -5.66 2.13 -4.44
C TYR A 102 -5.61 0.62 -4.20
N TYR A 103 -5.50 0.22 -2.93
CA TYR A 103 -5.50 -1.16 -2.49
C TYR A 103 -6.45 -1.35 -1.29
N PRO A 104 -7.19 -2.48 -1.22
CA PRO A 104 -7.32 -3.51 -2.26
C PRO A 104 -8.22 -3.08 -3.41
N PHE A 105 -8.05 -3.67 -4.60
CA PHE A 105 -8.94 -3.47 -5.74
C PHE A 105 -10.39 -3.85 -5.41
N ASN A 106 -11.33 -3.03 -5.85
CA ASN A 106 -12.76 -3.32 -5.84
C ASN A 106 -13.40 -2.79 -7.12
N SER A 107 -14.09 -3.65 -7.88
CA SER A 107 -14.72 -3.26 -9.15
C SER A 107 -15.75 -2.14 -9.00
N GLU A 108 -16.35 -1.99 -7.82
CA GLU A 108 -17.32 -0.94 -7.56
C GLU A 108 -16.67 0.44 -7.43
N TYR A 109 -15.40 0.53 -7.02
CA TYR A 109 -14.70 1.80 -6.82
C TYR A 109 -14.15 2.34 -8.15
N THR A 110 -15.04 2.84 -8.99
CA THR A 110 -14.73 3.49 -10.29
C THR A 110 -14.40 4.97 -10.11
N PRO A 111 -13.89 5.70 -11.12
CA PRO A 111 -13.68 7.14 -11.01
C PRO A 111 -14.92 7.95 -10.60
N ASP A 112 -16.13 7.44 -10.87
CA ASP A 112 -17.40 8.06 -10.50
C ASP A 112 -17.94 7.56 -9.14
N ASN A 113 -17.34 6.53 -8.54
CA ASN A 113 -17.79 5.93 -7.28
C ASN A 113 -16.68 5.94 -6.22
N PRO A 114 -16.91 6.53 -5.04
CA PRO A 114 -15.89 6.64 -4.01
C PRO A 114 -15.25 5.33 -3.56
N VAL A 115 -13.96 5.41 -3.25
CA VAL A 115 -13.24 4.40 -2.46
C VAL A 115 -13.60 4.59 -0.99
N PHE A 116 -14.05 3.52 -0.32
CA PHE A 116 -14.25 3.53 1.13
C PHE A 116 -13.15 2.76 1.85
N ILE A 117 -12.75 3.28 3.01
CA ILE A 117 -11.86 2.63 3.97
C ILE A 117 -12.62 2.37 5.27
N ASP A 118 -12.33 1.25 5.93
CA ASP A 118 -12.99 0.84 7.18
C ASP A 118 -12.01 0.06 8.08
N HIS A 119 -11.72 0.59 9.27
CA HIS A 119 -10.75 -0.05 10.17
C HIS A 119 -11.24 -1.39 10.75
N THR A 120 -12.55 -1.66 10.75
CA THR A 120 -13.12 -2.92 11.29
C THR A 120 -12.84 -4.13 10.41
N SER A 121 -12.48 -3.90 9.15
CA SER A 121 -12.13 -4.97 8.20
C SER A 121 -10.79 -5.64 8.52
N GLY A 122 -9.94 -4.98 9.32
CA GLY A 122 -8.55 -5.40 9.52
C GLY A 122 -7.68 -5.24 8.27
N ILE A 123 -8.19 -4.63 7.20
CA ILE A 123 -7.47 -4.38 5.96
C ILE A 123 -6.67 -3.08 6.10
N ASP A 124 -5.40 -3.15 5.71
CA ASP A 124 -4.57 -1.96 5.51
C ASP A 124 -4.82 -1.39 4.10
N TYR A 125 -5.57 -0.29 4.06
CA TYR A 125 -5.92 0.37 2.80
C TYR A 125 -4.78 1.28 2.37
N LEU A 126 -4.38 1.16 1.10
CA LEU A 126 -3.32 1.97 0.53
C LEU A 126 -3.82 2.83 -0.63
N TYR A 127 -3.16 3.95 -0.90
CA TYR A 127 -3.40 4.78 -2.08
C TYR A 127 -2.13 5.46 -2.58
N SER A 128 -2.08 5.86 -3.85
CA SER A 128 -0.96 6.62 -4.40
C SER A 128 -1.29 8.09 -4.61
N SER A 129 -0.25 8.92 -4.71
CA SER A 129 -0.37 10.20 -5.41
C SER A 129 -0.48 9.99 -6.92
N ALA A 130 -0.85 11.04 -7.65
CA ALA A 130 -0.92 11.01 -9.10
C ALA A 130 0.44 10.62 -9.69
N TYR A 131 0.44 9.72 -10.67
CA TYR A 131 1.61 9.45 -11.51
C TYR A 131 1.27 9.67 -12.97
N THR A 132 2.09 10.46 -13.66
CA THR A 132 1.85 10.85 -15.06
C THR A 132 2.62 9.96 -16.02
N VAL A 133 1.92 9.40 -17.00
CA VAL A 133 2.48 8.58 -18.08
C VAL A 133 2.07 9.11 -19.45
N ASN A 134 2.94 8.93 -20.44
CA ASN A 134 2.70 9.23 -21.85
C ASN A 134 3.64 8.36 -22.71
N GLN A 135 3.59 8.48 -24.05
CA GLN A 135 4.42 7.64 -24.91
C GLN A 135 5.94 7.83 -24.73
N TYR A 136 6.38 8.97 -24.19
CA TYR A 136 7.79 9.26 -23.91
C TYR A 136 8.21 8.81 -22.51
N ASN A 137 7.26 8.68 -21.59
CA ASN A 137 7.42 8.14 -20.24
C ASN A 137 6.37 7.03 -19.97
N PRO A 138 6.53 5.84 -20.57
CA PRO A 138 5.50 4.82 -20.54
C PRO A 138 5.48 3.98 -19.25
N SER A 139 6.46 4.18 -18.36
CA SER A 139 6.71 3.31 -17.22
C SER A 139 6.01 3.85 -15.97
N LEU A 140 5.05 3.07 -15.44
CA LEU A 140 4.30 3.42 -14.23
C LEU A 140 5.09 3.07 -12.96
N LEU A 141 5.28 4.07 -12.08
CA LEU A 141 5.84 3.92 -10.74
C LEU A 141 4.79 4.33 -9.71
N LEU A 142 4.51 3.47 -8.73
CA LEU A 142 3.49 3.71 -7.70
C LEU A 142 4.12 3.81 -6.31
N GLU A 143 4.06 5.00 -5.72
CA GLU A 143 4.37 5.21 -4.31
C GLU A 143 3.07 5.11 -3.50
N MET A 144 2.88 3.98 -2.81
CA MET A 144 1.68 3.69 -2.03
C MET A 144 1.83 4.22 -0.59
N LYS A 145 0.75 4.80 -0.05
CA LYS A 145 0.65 5.40 1.28
C LYS A 145 -0.50 4.74 2.05
N HIS A 146 -0.34 4.55 3.35
CA HIS A 146 -1.43 4.07 4.21
C HIS A 146 -2.53 5.12 4.34
N ALA A 147 -3.77 4.70 4.12
CA ALA A 147 -4.95 5.55 4.30
C ALA A 147 -5.39 5.62 5.78
N LEU A 148 -5.10 4.57 6.55
CA LEU A 148 -5.38 4.49 7.99
C LEU A 148 -4.23 5.09 8.83
N ALA A 149 -4.48 5.27 10.12
CA ALA A 149 -3.44 5.55 11.11
C ALA A 149 -3.15 4.29 11.94
N LEU A 150 -1.91 4.13 12.39
CA LEU A 150 -1.50 3.01 13.24
C LEU A 150 -1.37 3.47 14.70
N ILE A 151 -2.07 2.79 15.60
CA ILE A 151 -1.99 3.02 17.04
C ILE A 151 -1.18 1.89 17.65
N GLU A 152 -0.04 2.22 18.25
CA GLU A 152 0.84 1.28 18.95
C GLU A 152 0.71 1.51 20.45
N PHE A 153 0.40 0.44 21.19
CA PHE A 153 0.53 0.41 22.64
C PHE A 153 1.81 -0.32 23.01
N GLU A 154 2.70 0.38 23.71
CA GLU A 154 3.94 -0.18 24.26
C GLU A 154 3.74 -0.41 25.77
N PHE A 155 3.47 -1.65 26.16
CA PHE A 155 3.26 -2.05 27.55
C PHE A 155 4.59 -2.25 28.27
N VAL A 156 4.82 -1.48 29.33
CA VAL A 156 5.97 -1.59 30.23
C VAL A 156 5.46 -2.08 31.58
N ALA A 157 5.77 -3.33 31.92
CA ALA A 157 5.33 -3.96 33.17
C ALA A 157 6.49 -4.18 34.14
N VAL A 158 6.30 -3.78 35.40
CA VAL A 158 7.25 -4.00 36.48
C VAL A 158 6.53 -4.49 37.73
N ASN A 159 7.23 -5.29 38.54
CA ASN A 159 6.73 -5.80 39.81
C ASN A 159 5.41 -6.58 39.70
N LEU A 160 5.19 -7.29 38.59
CA LEU A 160 4.03 -8.16 38.45
C LEU A 160 4.22 -9.42 39.34
N PRO A 161 3.24 -9.75 40.21
CA PRO A 161 3.32 -10.95 41.04
C PRO A 161 3.17 -12.26 40.24
N PHE A 162 2.54 -12.19 39.07
CA PHE A 162 2.35 -13.27 38.10
C PHE A 162 2.10 -12.65 36.71
N PRO A 163 2.33 -13.41 35.61
CA PRO A 163 1.94 -12.98 34.27
C PRO A 163 0.45 -12.65 34.20
N ILE A 164 0.09 -11.61 33.44
CA ILE A 164 -1.30 -11.18 33.24
C ILE A 164 -1.68 -11.31 31.77
N MET A 165 -2.91 -11.75 31.48
CA MET A 165 -3.44 -11.77 30.13
C MET A 165 -4.09 -10.43 29.82
N ILE A 166 -3.70 -9.80 28.72
CA ILE A 166 -4.50 -8.76 28.06
C ILE A 166 -5.44 -9.49 27.13
N GLU A 167 -6.70 -9.63 27.53
CA GLU A 167 -7.72 -10.31 26.72
C GLU A 167 -8.10 -9.49 25.51
N ARG A 168 -8.23 -8.18 25.69
CA ARG A 168 -8.73 -7.27 24.66
C ARG A 168 -8.26 -5.84 24.89
N ILE A 169 -7.87 -5.18 23.81
CA ILE A 169 -7.70 -3.73 23.75
C ILE A 169 -8.76 -3.19 22.80
N LEU A 170 -9.54 -2.21 23.25
CA LEU A 170 -10.67 -1.66 22.52
C LEU A 170 -10.63 -0.14 22.55
N ILE A 171 -10.52 0.50 21.38
CA ILE A 171 -10.65 1.96 21.22
C ILE A 171 -12.06 2.24 20.71
N GLU A 172 -12.81 3.07 21.43
CA GLU A 172 -14.19 3.41 21.09
C GLU A 172 -14.50 4.87 21.43
N GLY A 173 -15.58 5.39 20.83
CA GLY A 173 -16.08 6.73 21.11
C GLY A 173 -16.71 7.37 19.89
N THR A 174 -17.57 8.35 20.10
CA THR A 174 -18.25 9.07 19.00
C THR A 174 -17.29 9.90 18.15
N GLY A 175 -16.09 10.22 18.67
CA GLY A 175 -15.03 10.86 17.87
C GLY A 175 -14.23 9.87 16.99
N LEU A 176 -14.47 8.57 17.13
CA LEU A 176 -13.81 7.53 16.34
C LEU A 176 -14.77 7.04 15.25
N HIS A 177 -14.77 7.69 14.09
CA HIS A 177 -15.42 7.11 12.92
C HIS A 177 -14.74 5.80 12.56
N SER A 178 -15.52 4.78 12.17
CA SER A 178 -14.94 3.54 11.67
C SER A 178 -14.85 3.48 10.16
N ARG A 179 -15.51 4.39 9.44
CA ARG A 179 -15.56 4.42 7.99
C ARG A 179 -15.41 5.82 7.42
N ALA A 180 -14.67 5.94 6.32
CA ALA A 180 -14.52 7.17 5.56
C ALA A 180 -14.45 6.89 4.06
N LYS A 181 -14.83 7.87 3.26
CA LYS A 181 -14.58 7.94 1.82
C LYS A 181 -13.21 8.59 1.60
N LEU A 182 -12.37 7.93 0.83
CA LEU A 182 -11.06 8.40 0.43
C LEU A 182 -11.16 9.06 -0.95
N ASP A 183 -10.75 10.31 -1.02
CA ASP A 183 -10.52 11.01 -2.27
C ASP A 183 -9.11 10.67 -2.77
N LEU A 184 -8.98 9.92 -3.86
CA LEU A 184 -7.67 9.48 -4.37
C LEU A 184 -6.82 10.63 -4.94
N GLN A 185 -7.44 11.75 -5.35
CA GLN A 185 -6.69 12.88 -5.92
C GLN A 185 -6.01 13.70 -4.82
N THR A 186 -6.70 13.87 -3.69
CA THR A 186 -6.24 14.73 -2.60
C THR A 186 -5.71 13.96 -1.39
N GLY A 187 -6.06 12.67 -1.25
CA GLY A 187 -5.82 11.87 -0.05
C GLY A 187 -6.73 12.25 1.13
N ASN A 188 -7.70 13.15 0.94
CA ASN A 188 -8.58 13.59 2.00
C ASN A 188 -9.64 12.53 2.33
N LEU A 189 -10.06 12.54 3.60
CA LEU A 189 -11.11 11.67 4.11
C LEU A 189 -12.40 12.45 4.35
N GLU A 190 -13.47 11.99 3.71
CA GLU A 190 -14.85 12.39 4.01
C GLU A 190 -15.47 11.32 4.90
N TYR A 191 -15.76 11.68 6.15
CA TYR A 191 -16.12 10.72 7.18
C TYR A 191 -17.60 10.34 7.10
N VAL A 192 -17.91 9.07 7.31
CA VAL A 192 -19.30 8.61 7.32
C VAL A 192 -19.87 8.80 8.72
N GLU A 193 -20.78 9.75 8.87
CA GLU A 193 -21.48 10.03 10.13
C GLU A 193 -22.36 8.84 10.56
N GLY A 194 -22.49 8.64 11.88
CA GLY A 194 -23.28 7.54 12.44
C GLY A 194 -22.61 6.16 12.43
N ILE A 195 -21.38 6.05 11.92
CA ILE A 195 -20.62 4.80 11.87
C ILE A 195 -19.36 4.94 12.74
N TYR A 196 -19.46 4.51 14.01
CA TYR A 196 -18.43 4.65 15.05
C TYR A 196 -18.06 3.30 15.68
N ASN A 197 -17.94 2.26 14.87
CA ASN A 197 -17.57 0.94 15.39
C ASN A 197 -16.19 1.02 16.08
N PRO A 198 -15.98 0.25 17.16
CA PRO A 198 -14.70 0.26 17.85
C PRO A 198 -13.60 -0.43 17.04
N ALA A 199 -12.37 0.02 17.27
CA ALA A 199 -11.19 -0.71 16.83
C ALA A 199 -10.75 -1.67 17.94
N ILE A 200 -10.61 -2.95 17.62
CA ILE A 200 -10.43 -4.01 18.62
C ILE A 200 -9.29 -4.93 18.23
N ILE A 201 -8.51 -5.35 19.22
CA ILE A 201 -7.52 -6.40 19.08
C ILE A 201 -7.50 -7.30 20.33
N TYR A 202 -7.15 -8.59 20.17
CA TYR A 202 -7.28 -9.63 21.19
C TYR A 202 -5.97 -10.34 21.53
N GLY A 203 -5.77 -10.61 22.83
CA GLY A 203 -4.86 -11.65 23.34
C GLY A 203 -3.35 -11.37 23.31
N TRP A 204 -2.77 -10.92 24.43
CA TRP A 204 -1.31 -10.94 24.68
C TRP A 204 -0.96 -11.21 26.13
N GLN A 205 -0.01 -12.12 26.35
CA GLN A 205 0.49 -12.40 27.69
C GLN A 205 1.57 -11.40 28.04
N LEU A 206 1.37 -10.69 29.15
CA LEU A 206 2.31 -9.72 29.68
C LEU A 206 2.95 -10.25 30.97
N ASP A 207 4.26 -10.22 31.03
CA ASP A 207 5.05 -10.60 32.20
C ASP A 207 6.18 -9.57 32.47
N ASN A 208 7.07 -9.86 33.43
CA ASN A 208 8.15 -8.95 33.80
C ASN A 208 9.30 -8.90 32.77
N GLU A 209 9.32 -9.73 31.72
CA GLU A 209 10.36 -9.68 30.68
C GLU A 209 10.26 -8.38 29.86
N TYR A 210 9.07 -7.79 29.81
CA TYR A 210 8.79 -6.54 29.09
C TYR A 210 9.12 -5.27 29.89
N ALA A 211 9.77 -5.38 31.05
CA ALA A 211 10.20 -4.24 31.86
C ALA A 211 11.19 -3.31 31.13
N THR A 212 12.00 -3.86 30.21
CA THR A 212 13.10 -3.13 29.55
C THR A 212 12.78 -2.75 28.10
N TYR A 213 12.13 -3.64 27.34
CA TYR A 213 11.91 -3.46 25.90
C TYR A 213 10.46 -3.19 25.51
N GLY A 214 9.53 -3.31 26.46
CA GLY A 214 8.10 -3.13 26.23
C GLY A 214 7.49 -4.22 25.33
N MET A 215 6.22 -4.56 25.58
CA MET A 215 5.44 -5.37 24.65
C MET A 215 4.67 -4.42 23.73
N LYS A 216 4.87 -4.55 22.41
CA LYS A 216 4.19 -3.71 21.42
C LYS A 216 2.97 -4.41 20.83
N VAL A 217 1.85 -3.70 20.80
CA VAL A 217 0.60 -4.17 20.23
C VAL A 217 0.02 -3.06 19.37
N ASN A 218 -0.27 -3.35 18.10
CA ASN A 218 -0.67 -2.33 17.13
C ASN A 218 -2.07 -2.59 16.61
N LEU A 219 -2.84 -1.54 16.31
CA LEU A 219 -4.11 -1.65 15.61
C LEU A 219 -4.30 -0.46 14.67
N MET A 220 -5.07 -0.68 13.60
CA MET A 220 -5.36 0.36 12.62
C MET A 220 -6.66 1.07 12.97
N VAL A 221 -6.70 2.38 12.74
CA VAL A 221 -7.89 3.21 12.94
C VAL A 221 -8.08 4.15 11.77
N VAL A 222 -9.32 4.54 11.53
CA VAL A 222 -9.58 5.67 10.63
C VAL A 222 -9.05 6.93 11.34
N PRO A 223 -8.26 7.77 10.65
CA PRO A 223 -7.66 8.99 11.21
C PRO A 223 -8.69 9.89 11.91
N VAL A 224 -8.37 10.47 13.06
CA VAL A 224 -9.31 11.35 13.80
C VAL A 224 -9.18 12.79 13.28
N LYS A 225 -10.31 13.42 12.90
CA LYS A 225 -10.33 14.80 12.40
C LYS A 225 -9.75 15.78 13.41
N ALA A 226 -8.96 16.74 12.93
CA ALA A 226 -8.47 17.87 13.73
C ALA A 226 -9.59 18.72 14.34
N THR A 227 -10.76 18.78 13.70
CA THR A 227 -11.92 19.58 14.12
C THR A 227 -12.81 18.90 15.17
N GLU A 228 -12.60 17.61 15.45
CA GLU A 228 -13.41 16.81 16.39
C GLU A 228 -12.62 16.29 17.60
N ALA A 229 -11.31 16.57 17.64
CA ALA A 229 -10.49 16.60 18.84
C ALA A 229 -10.85 15.47 19.84
N ALA A 230 -10.64 14.21 19.44
CA ALA A 230 -10.90 12.96 20.19
C ALA A 230 -12.04 13.00 21.23
N MET A 231 -13.14 13.73 20.97
CA MET A 231 -14.15 13.99 21.98
C MET A 231 -14.87 12.67 22.29
N GLY A 232 -14.61 12.16 23.50
CA GLY A 232 -15.19 10.90 23.95
C GLY A 232 -14.49 9.65 23.42
N ILE A 233 -13.29 9.75 22.83
CA ILE A 233 -12.50 8.54 22.51
C ILE A 233 -11.82 8.03 23.77
N ILE A 234 -12.07 6.77 24.10
CA ILE A 234 -11.45 6.03 25.20
C ILE A 234 -10.78 4.78 24.66
N VAL A 235 -9.76 4.30 25.37
CA VAL A 235 -9.24 2.95 25.24
C VAL A 235 -9.59 2.15 26.49
N ASN A 236 -10.11 0.95 26.30
CA ASN A 236 -10.34 -0.04 27.33
C ASN A 236 -9.32 -1.16 27.21
N PHE A 237 -8.49 -1.32 28.23
CA PHE A 237 -7.61 -2.47 28.41
C PHE A 237 -8.35 -3.48 29.29
N GLN A 238 -8.75 -4.60 28.71
CA GLN A 238 -9.40 -5.70 29.41
C GLN A 238 -8.35 -6.76 29.74
N PHE A 239 -8.24 -7.05 31.03
CA PHE A 239 -7.43 -8.11 31.61
C PHE A 239 -8.37 -9.18 32.20
N ASP A 240 -7.84 -10.37 32.53
CA ASP A 240 -8.61 -11.55 33.01
C ASP A 240 -9.74 -11.24 34.01
N SER A 241 -9.55 -10.28 34.90
CA SER A 241 -10.50 -9.97 35.99
C SER A 241 -10.88 -8.50 36.12
N PHE A 242 -10.32 -7.61 35.30
CA PHE A 242 -10.58 -6.18 35.43
C PHE A 242 -10.41 -5.42 34.10
N ILE A 243 -11.08 -4.27 34.02
CA ILE A 243 -10.96 -3.34 32.90
C ILE A 243 -10.34 -2.04 33.42
N LYS A 244 -9.38 -1.51 32.67
CA LYS A 244 -8.85 -0.15 32.87
C LYS A 244 -9.17 0.68 31.63
N SER A 245 -9.87 1.78 31.84
CA SER A 245 -10.19 2.74 30.80
C SER A 245 -9.27 3.94 30.90
N TRP A 246 -8.80 4.43 29.76
CA TRP A 246 -8.06 5.68 29.67
C TRP A 246 -8.64 6.54 28.55
N GLN A 247 -8.80 7.84 28.82
CA GLN A 247 -9.30 8.79 27.85
C GLN A 247 -8.14 9.46 27.13
N PHE A 248 -8.20 9.49 25.80
CA PHE A 248 -7.21 10.21 25.01
C PHE A 248 -7.33 11.72 25.27
N PRO A 249 -6.23 12.49 25.25
CA PRO A 249 -6.29 13.95 25.33
C PRO A 249 -7.25 14.52 24.28
N LEU A 250 -8.05 15.52 24.64
CA LEU A 250 -9.00 16.11 23.70
C LEU A 250 -8.29 16.68 22.46
N SER A 251 -7.04 17.11 22.55
CA SER A 251 -6.28 17.58 21.37
C SER A 251 -5.74 16.45 20.47
N THR A 252 -6.13 15.19 20.69
CA THR A 252 -5.59 14.06 19.94
C THR A 252 -6.09 14.07 18.51
N ILE A 253 -5.14 14.07 17.57
CA ILE A 253 -5.37 14.01 16.13
C ILE A 253 -4.55 12.85 15.59
N TRP A 254 -5.21 11.94 14.89
CA TRP A 254 -4.53 10.88 14.15
C TRP A 254 -4.61 11.16 12.67
N GLN A 255 -3.49 11.09 11.97
CA GLN A 255 -3.38 11.35 10.54
C GLN A 255 -3.11 10.06 9.77
N SER A 256 -3.60 9.97 8.54
CA SER A 256 -3.28 8.88 7.62
C SER A 256 -1.76 8.70 7.49
N GLY A 257 -1.30 7.45 7.48
CA GLY A 257 0.11 7.14 7.29
C GLY A 257 1.01 7.60 8.42
N LYS A 258 0.46 7.83 9.62
CA LYS A 258 1.26 8.06 10.84
C LYS A 258 1.07 6.94 11.85
N LYS A 259 2.13 6.68 12.61
CA LYS A 259 2.11 5.80 13.78
C LYS A 259 2.15 6.64 15.05
N TYR A 260 1.24 6.32 15.98
CA TYR A 260 1.14 6.95 17.28
C TYR A 260 1.42 5.92 18.37
N THR A 261 2.53 6.09 19.09
CA THR A 261 2.92 5.18 20.17
C THR A 261 2.48 5.74 21.52
N TYR A 262 1.71 4.96 22.26
CA TYR A 262 1.29 5.21 23.63
C TYR A 262 1.96 4.19 24.54
N ARG A 263 2.76 4.68 25.50
CA ARG A 263 3.35 3.82 26.53
C ARG A 263 2.35 3.60 27.64
N VAL A 264 2.09 2.34 27.93
CA VAL A 264 1.19 1.88 28.99
C VAL A 264 2.05 1.30 30.09
N TYR A 265 2.15 2.00 31.21
CA TYR A 265 2.90 1.52 32.37
C TYR A 265 1.99 0.74 33.31
N ILE A 266 2.47 -0.42 33.75
CA ILE A 266 1.79 -1.27 34.71
C ILE A 266 2.74 -1.54 35.88
N GLU A 267 2.36 -1.10 37.06
CA GLU A 267 3.09 -1.34 38.32
C GLU A 267 2.12 -1.90 39.36
N GLY A 268 2.23 -3.20 39.63
CA GLY A 268 1.27 -3.92 40.47
C GLY A 268 -0.16 -3.81 39.92
N THR A 269 -1.02 -3.02 40.57
CA THR A 269 -2.43 -2.78 40.17
C THR A 269 -2.69 -1.40 39.56
N HIS A 270 -1.65 -0.56 39.46
CA HIS A 270 -1.74 0.79 38.89
C HIS A 270 -1.41 0.75 37.40
N LEU A 271 -2.18 1.50 36.60
CA LEU A 271 -1.97 1.66 35.16
C LEU A 271 -2.06 3.15 34.82
N TRP A 272 -1.11 3.64 34.04
CA TRP A 272 -1.19 4.97 33.42
C TRP A 272 -0.62 4.93 32.01
N VAL A 273 -1.09 5.88 31.19
CA VAL A 273 -0.72 5.96 29.78
C VAL A 273 -0.10 7.32 29.51
N VAL A 274 0.97 7.33 28.72
CA VAL A 274 1.58 8.55 28.18
C VAL A 274 1.75 8.40 26.68
N GLN A 275 1.45 9.47 25.93
CA GLN A 275 1.84 9.51 24.53
C GLN A 275 3.36 9.66 24.45
N ALA A 276 4.01 8.72 23.76
CA ALA A 276 5.46 8.62 23.74
C ALA A 276 6.06 9.19 22.45
N ASP A 277 5.44 8.89 21.30
CA ASP A 277 6.00 9.23 20.00
C ASP A 277 4.94 9.39 18.90
N ILE A 278 5.27 10.18 17.88
CA ILE A 278 4.55 10.27 16.60
C ILE A 278 5.60 10.14 15.50
N ALA A 279 5.44 9.12 14.67
CA ALA A 279 6.32 8.86 13.54
C ALA A 279 5.53 8.76 12.24
N GLU A 280 6.22 8.86 11.11
CA GLU A 280 5.67 8.31 9.87
C GLU A 280 5.36 6.83 10.08
N TRP A 281 4.25 6.38 9.51
CA TRP A 281 3.99 4.96 9.32
C TRP A 281 4.86 4.49 8.16
N THR A 282 6.15 4.37 8.45
CA THR A 282 7.15 3.80 7.57
C THR A 282 7.59 2.50 8.20
N ASP A 283 7.22 1.36 7.65
CA ASP A 283 7.60 0.15 8.35
C ASP A 283 9.09 -0.24 8.08
N GLY A 284 9.86 0.31 7.12
CA GLY A 284 11.31 0.04 6.93
C GLY A 284 11.81 -0.99 5.87
N GLY A 285 11.11 -1.24 4.76
CA GLY A 285 11.47 -2.24 3.74
C GLY A 285 11.72 -1.62 2.37
N TYR A 286 12.91 -1.78 1.79
CA TYR A 286 13.18 -1.37 0.40
C TYR A 286 13.03 -2.60 -0.51
N THR A 287 11.80 -3.04 -0.77
CA THR A 287 11.62 -4.02 -1.85
C THR A 287 11.56 -3.26 -3.17
N ARG A 288 12.73 -2.80 -3.64
CA ARG A 288 12.90 -2.66 -5.09
C ARG A 288 12.76 -4.07 -5.64
N ILE A 289 11.64 -4.40 -6.29
CA ILE A 289 11.50 -5.65 -7.04
C ILE A 289 12.61 -5.62 -8.09
N PRO A 290 13.69 -6.43 -7.98
CA PRO A 290 14.77 -6.39 -8.95
C PRO A 290 14.27 -7.03 -10.24
N LEU A 291 14.55 -6.38 -11.37
CA LEU A 291 14.42 -7.00 -12.69
C LEU A 291 15.41 -8.18 -12.76
N ILE A 292 14.91 -9.40 -12.92
CA ILE A 292 15.73 -10.47 -13.48
C ILE A 292 15.59 -10.35 -14.99
N TYR A 293 16.63 -9.83 -15.64
CA TYR A 293 16.80 -9.85 -17.09
C TYR A 293 17.10 -11.26 -17.58
#